data_AF-A0A453JQJ5-F1
#
_entry.id   AF-A0A453JQJ5-F1
#
_cell.length_a   1.000
_cell.length_b   1.000
_cell.length_c   1.000
_cell.angle_alpha   90.00
_cell.angle_beta   90.00
_cell.angle_gamma   90.00
#
_symmetry.space_group_name_H-M   'P 1'
#
loop_
_entity.id
_entity.type
_entity.pdbx_description
1 polymer ?
#
loop_
_entity_poly.entity_id
_entity_poly.type
_entity_poly.pdbx_seq_one_letter_code
_entity_poly.pdbx_strand_id
1 'polypeptide(L)'
;RSPGDQYRMRIMAPNGLFLQANKDASLTADYGQRTSWGDDDPSVFVVTRVTGLQGEYQICNGYGTTKATPILRNHWSTYIVEADFRFISESGLTAVRIPVGWWIANDPRPPAPYVGGSLKTLDKAFKWAEKYNLGVIIDLHAAPGSQNPFEHSSSKDGSQDWGTTDTNIAQTVQVVDFLASRYAKSPSLLAVELMNEPLAPGVSLESLKTYYRDGYNAVRKHSSDAYVIMSNRLSSPDPTEFLGLAGGLPGSVIDVHYYALFNNMFDTFTVQQNIDFIKTNYSSDLSIVTRENGPLTFVG
;
A
#
# COMPACT_ATOMS: atom_id res chain seq x y z
N ARG A 1 -31.62 9.54 -8.99
CA ARG A 1 -30.52 9.94 -9.91
C ARG A 1 -31.06 11.04 -10.82
N SER A 2 -30.20 11.94 -11.31
CA SER A 2 -30.63 12.97 -12.26
C SER A 2 -31.04 12.33 -13.59
N PRO A 3 -32.19 12.72 -14.17
CA PRO A 3 -32.60 12.23 -15.49
C PRO A 3 -31.64 12.57 -16.64
N GLY A 4 -30.84 13.64 -16.49
CA GLY A 4 -29.90 14.12 -17.52
C GLY A 4 -28.42 13.95 -17.17
N ASP A 5 -28.09 13.49 -15.96
CA ASP A 5 -26.71 13.32 -15.50
C ASP A 5 -26.60 12.10 -14.57
N GLN A 6 -26.03 11.01 -15.09
CA GLN A 6 -25.89 9.76 -14.34
C GLN A 6 -24.94 9.85 -13.14
N TYR A 7 -24.11 10.89 -13.10
CA TYR A 7 -23.15 11.18 -12.02
C TYR A 7 -23.75 12.07 -10.94
N ARG A 8 -25.02 12.46 -11.04
CA ARG A 8 -25.73 13.18 -9.98
C ARG A 8 -26.81 12.31 -9.35
N MET A 9 -26.83 12.28 -8.03
CA MET A 9 -27.86 11.60 -7.27
C MET A 9 -28.36 12.42 -6.09
N ARG A 10 -29.53 12.03 -5.61
CA ARG A 10 -30.01 12.39 -4.28
C ARG A 10 -30.33 11.11 -3.55
N ILE A 11 -30.20 11.15 -2.24
CA ILE A 11 -30.53 10.04 -1.37
C ILE A 11 -31.73 10.49 -0.53
N MET A 12 -32.86 9.79 -0.71
CA MET A 12 -34.06 10.04 0.09
C MET A 12 -34.00 9.17 1.33
N ALA A 13 -34.11 9.80 2.50
CA ALA A 13 -34.15 9.10 3.77
C ALA A 13 -35.56 8.53 4.05
N PRO A 14 -35.71 7.59 5.00
CA PRO A 14 -37.01 6.99 5.34
C PRO A 14 -38.08 7.99 5.80
N ASN A 15 -37.68 9.17 6.26
CA ASN A 15 -38.59 10.26 6.63
C ASN A 15 -39.15 11.03 5.42
N GLY A 16 -38.81 10.63 4.19
CA GLY A 16 -39.28 11.25 2.95
C GLY A 16 -38.52 12.50 2.53
N LEU A 17 -37.51 12.93 3.30
CA LEU A 17 -36.69 14.11 3.01
C LEU A 17 -35.35 13.68 2.38
N PHE A 18 -34.74 14.57 1.58
CA PHE A 18 -33.43 14.30 1.02
C PHE A 18 -32.32 14.53 2.06
N LEU A 19 -31.27 13.74 1.96
CA LEU A 19 -29.99 14.04 2.60
C LEU A 19 -29.41 15.32 2.01
N GLN A 20 -28.83 16.19 2.85
CA GLN A 20 -28.07 17.36 2.45
C GLN A 20 -26.72 17.44 3.17
N ALA A 21 -25.71 17.98 2.48
CA ALA A 21 -24.43 18.34 3.06
C ALA A 21 -24.46 19.79 3.56
N ASN A 22 -24.21 19.97 4.86
CA ASN A 22 -24.19 21.27 5.51
C ASN A 22 -22.80 21.93 5.39
N LYS A 23 -22.74 23.25 5.65
CA LYS A 23 -21.50 24.03 5.58
C LYS A 23 -20.42 23.57 6.58
N ASP A 24 -20.83 22.88 7.63
CA ASP A 24 -19.95 22.29 8.65
C ASP A 24 -19.52 20.84 8.31
N ALA A 25 -19.76 20.39 7.08
CA ALA A 25 -19.53 19.03 6.60
C ALA A 25 -20.38 17.94 7.28
N SER A 26 -21.41 18.31 8.05
CA SER A 26 -22.40 17.34 8.54
C SER A 26 -23.39 16.94 7.45
N LEU A 27 -24.01 15.77 7.60
CA LEU A 27 -25.09 15.28 6.74
C LEU A 27 -26.39 15.21 7.54
N THR A 28 -27.44 15.87 7.07
CA THR A 28 -28.78 15.83 7.67
C THR A 28 -29.83 15.38 6.66
N ALA A 29 -30.89 14.72 7.12
CA ALA A 29 -31.97 14.20 6.30
C ALA A 29 -33.23 15.08 6.43
N ASP A 30 -33.09 16.37 6.15
CA ASP A 30 -34.14 17.38 6.39
C ASP A 30 -34.37 18.30 5.18
N TYR A 31 -33.81 17.97 4.01
CA TYR A 31 -33.95 18.78 2.82
C TYR A 31 -35.25 18.47 2.07
N GLY A 32 -36.26 19.34 2.24
CA GLY A 32 -37.60 19.21 1.65
C GLY A 32 -38.02 20.34 0.71
N GLN A 33 -37.11 21.25 0.34
CA GLN A 33 -37.43 22.41 -0.51
C GLN A 33 -37.46 22.06 -2.01
N ARG A 34 -37.97 22.99 -2.84
CA ARG A 34 -37.93 22.84 -4.30
C ARG A 34 -36.48 22.79 -4.75
N THR A 35 -36.12 21.69 -5.40
CA THR A 35 -34.74 21.35 -5.68
C THR A 35 -34.30 21.69 -7.10
N SER A 36 -33.00 21.81 -7.34
CA SER A 36 -32.36 21.89 -8.65
C SER A 36 -31.28 20.79 -8.80
N TRP A 37 -30.83 20.46 -10.01
CA TRP A 37 -29.67 19.55 -10.18
C TRP A 37 -28.33 20.29 -10.21
N GLY A 38 -28.31 21.58 -9.85
CA GLY A 38 -27.13 22.44 -9.85
C GLY A 38 -26.13 22.11 -8.74
N ASP A 39 -24.94 22.67 -8.84
CA ASP A 39 -23.86 22.52 -7.85
C ASP A 39 -24.15 23.27 -6.54
N ASP A 40 -25.14 24.16 -6.55
CA ASP A 40 -25.62 24.96 -5.43
C ASP A 40 -26.71 24.27 -4.60
N ASP A 41 -27.26 23.13 -5.07
CA ASP A 41 -28.25 22.36 -4.33
C ASP A 41 -27.55 21.39 -3.36
N PRO A 42 -27.65 21.62 -2.04
CA PRO A 42 -26.91 20.83 -1.04
C PRO A 42 -27.42 19.39 -0.91
N SER A 43 -28.55 19.04 -1.55
CA SER A 43 -29.06 17.67 -1.61
C SER A 43 -28.54 16.86 -2.80
N VAL A 44 -27.80 17.50 -3.72
CA VAL A 44 -27.22 16.85 -4.89
C VAL A 44 -25.82 16.35 -4.57
N PHE A 45 -25.64 15.05 -4.68
CA PHE A 45 -24.35 14.38 -4.56
C PHE A 45 -23.81 14.06 -5.94
N VAL A 46 -22.59 14.52 -6.22
CA VAL A 46 -21.81 14.08 -7.37
C VAL A 46 -21.20 12.71 -7.03
N VAL A 47 -21.38 11.75 -7.93
CA VAL A 47 -20.98 10.36 -7.77
C VAL A 47 -19.92 10.04 -8.81
N THR A 48 -18.72 9.76 -8.35
CA THR A 48 -17.69 9.14 -9.18
C THR A 48 -18.01 7.65 -9.30
N ARG A 49 -18.30 7.17 -10.51
CA ARG A 49 -18.37 5.73 -10.78
C ARG A 49 -16.95 5.23 -11.01
N VAL A 50 -16.38 4.58 -10.01
CA VAL A 50 -15.18 3.76 -10.21
C VAL A 50 -15.61 2.51 -10.98
N THR A 51 -15.27 2.45 -12.27
CA THR A 51 -15.57 1.28 -13.12
C THR A 51 -14.41 0.28 -13.02
N GLY A 52 -14.72 -0.96 -12.63
CA GLY A 52 -13.73 -2.01 -12.39
C GLY A 52 -13.44 -2.20 -10.90
N LEU A 53 -13.34 -3.46 -10.46
CA LEU A 53 -12.81 -3.78 -9.13
C LEU A 53 -11.29 -3.76 -9.27
N GLN A 54 -10.68 -2.64 -8.91
CA GLN A 54 -9.26 -2.42 -9.15
C GLN A 54 -8.43 -2.94 -7.96
N GLY A 55 -8.88 -2.83 -6.72
CA GLY A 55 -8.14 -3.32 -5.55
C GLY A 55 -9.00 -3.96 -4.45
N GLU A 56 -8.37 -4.31 -3.32
CA GLU A 56 -9.03 -5.01 -2.22
C GLU A 56 -10.17 -4.19 -1.60
N TYR A 57 -10.02 -2.85 -1.51
CA TYR A 57 -11.10 -1.97 -1.06
C TYR A 57 -12.37 -2.14 -1.90
N GLN A 58 -12.28 -2.07 -3.23
CA GLN A 58 -13.47 -2.18 -4.09
C GLN A 58 -14.08 -3.59 -4.04
N ILE A 59 -13.26 -4.64 -3.96
CA ILE A 59 -13.74 -6.02 -3.79
C ILE A 59 -14.54 -6.13 -2.49
N CYS A 60 -13.94 -5.72 -1.37
CA CYS A 60 -14.55 -5.85 -0.05
C CYS A 60 -15.79 -4.95 0.11
N ASN A 61 -15.71 -3.70 -0.34
CA ASN A 61 -16.82 -2.75 -0.27
C ASN A 61 -17.96 -3.13 -1.23
N GLY A 62 -17.64 -3.58 -2.44
CA GLY A 62 -18.62 -3.94 -3.48
C GLY A 62 -19.38 -5.23 -3.17
N TYR A 63 -18.68 -6.28 -2.72
CA TYR A 63 -19.33 -7.54 -2.33
C TYR A 63 -19.92 -7.51 -0.92
N GLY A 64 -19.40 -6.65 -0.05
CA GLY A 64 -19.67 -6.66 1.38
C GLY A 64 -19.02 -7.85 2.10
N THR A 65 -18.83 -7.72 3.40
CA THR A 65 -18.09 -8.69 4.23
C THR A 65 -18.58 -10.13 4.06
N THR A 66 -19.90 -10.36 3.99
CA THR A 66 -20.49 -11.70 3.87
C THR A 66 -20.06 -12.44 2.60
N LYS A 67 -19.99 -11.76 1.46
CA LYS A 67 -19.60 -12.36 0.18
C LYS A 67 -18.09 -12.31 -0.05
N ALA A 68 -17.42 -11.23 0.37
CA ALA A 68 -15.98 -11.07 0.22
C ALA A 68 -15.19 -12.06 1.07
N THR A 69 -15.66 -12.38 2.29
CA THR A 69 -14.96 -13.28 3.22
C THR A 69 -14.65 -14.68 2.63
N PRO A 70 -15.64 -15.45 2.13
CA PRO A 70 -15.33 -16.76 1.54
C PRO A 70 -14.46 -16.67 0.27
N ILE A 71 -14.59 -15.59 -0.51
CA ILE A 71 -13.77 -15.37 -1.72
C ILE A 71 -12.29 -15.17 -1.33
N LEU A 72 -12.02 -14.23 -0.43
CA LEU A 72 -10.65 -13.91 -0.02
C LEU A 72 -10.01 -15.04 0.78
N ARG A 73 -10.77 -15.73 1.64
CA ARG A 73 -10.27 -16.93 2.34
C ARG A 73 -9.94 -18.07 1.39
N ASN A 74 -10.76 -18.29 0.35
CA ASN A 74 -10.44 -19.28 -0.68
C ASN A 74 -9.15 -18.88 -1.40
N HIS A 75 -9.06 -17.64 -1.88
CA HIS A 75 -7.86 -17.10 -2.54
C HIS A 75 -6.60 -17.29 -1.70
N TRP A 76 -6.58 -16.83 -0.44
CA TRP A 76 -5.42 -17.00 0.44
C TRP A 76 -5.07 -18.46 0.75
N SER A 77 -6.03 -19.38 0.65
CA SER A 77 -5.78 -20.81 0.89
C SER A 77 -5.27 -21.58 -0.33
N THR A 78 -5.39 -21.01 -1.53
CA THR A 78 -5.08 -21.71 -2.79
C THR A 78 -4.10 -20.98 -3.69
N TYR A 79 -3.89 -19.67 -3.52
CA TYR A 79 -3.09 -18.87 -4.43
C TYR A 79 -1.59 -19.05 -4.23
N ILE A 80 -1.13 -19.00 -2.97
CA ILE A 80 0.22 -19.37 -2.56
C ILE A 80 0.11 -20.44 -1.47
N VAL A 81 0.74 -21.58 -1.70
CA VAL A 81 0.75 -22.75 -0.84
C VAL A 81 2.18 -23.19 -0.54
N GLU A 82 2.33 -24.18 0.33
CA GLU A 82 3.65 -24.68 0.73
C GLU A 82 4.52 -25.13 -0.46
N ALA A 83 3.89 -25.71 -1.49
CA ALA A 83 4.59 -26.18 -2.68
C ALA A 83 5.31 -25.04 -3.42
N ASP A 84 4.80 -23.81 -3.35
CA ASP A 84 5.43 -22.63 -3.98
C ASP A 84 6.70 -22.23 -3.22
N PHE A 85 6.69 -22.28 -1.89
CA PHE A 85 7.90 -22.03 -1.08
C PHE A 85 8.98 -23.09 -1.32
N ARG A 86 8.58 -24.36 -1.47
CA ARG A 86 9.51 -25.42 -1.89
C ARG A 86 10.10 -25.11 -3.26
N PHE A 87 9.27 -24.76 -4.23
CA PHE A 87 9.71 -24.43 -5.58
C PHE A 87 10.67 -23.24 -5.62
N ILE A 88 10.39 -22.17 -4.87
CA ILE A 88 11.25 -20.99 -4.73
C ILE A 88 12.64 -21.39 -4.23
N SER A 89 12.69 -22.18 -3.14
CA SER A 89 13.95 -22.67 -2.56
C SER A 89 14.71 -23.60 -3.51
N GLU A 90 14.04 -24.57 -4.13
CA GLU A 90 14.63 -25.50 -5.11
C GLU A 90 15.13 -24.79 -6.38
N SER A 91 14.58 -23.60 -6.69
CA SER A 91 15.03 -22.75 -7.80
C SER A 91 16.27 -21.91 -7.46
N GLY A 92 16.80 -22.00 -6.23
CA GLY A 92 17.97 -21.27 -5.77
C GLY A 92 17.69 -19.84 -5.29
N LEU A 93 16.42 -19.45 -5.15
CA LEU A 93 16.04 -18.18 -4.53
C LEU A 93 16.14 -18.30 -3.00
N THR A 94 16.51 -17.21 -2.33
CA THR A 94 16.84 -17.21 -0.90
C THR A 94 15.87 -16.41 -0.03
N ALA A 95 14.97 -15.64 -0.64
CA ALA A 95 14.01 -14.81 0.08
C ALA A 95 12.71 -14.61 -0.72
N VAL A 96 11.67 -14.22 0.00
CA VAL A 96 10.38 -13.77 -0.55
C VAL A 96 10.02 -12.40 0.02
N ARG A 97 9.49 -11.52 -0.83
CA ARG A 97 8.86 -10.25 -0.43
C ARG A 97 7.36 -10.46 -0.39
N ILE A 98 6.73 -10.18 0.76
CA ILE A 98 5.32 -10.46 1.00
C ILE A 98 4.59 -9.14 1.29
N PRO A 99 3.88 -8.59 0.29
CA PRO A 99 2.99 -7.45 0.43
C PRO A 99 1.85 -7.72 1.42
N VAL A 100 1.63 -6.80 2.36
CA VAL A 100 0.51 -6.81 3.30
C VAL A 100 -0.15 -5.45 3.42
N GLY A 101 -1.47 -5.44 3.63
CA GLY A 101 -2.20 -4.21 3.91
C GLY A 101 -2.33 -3.93 5.40
N TRP A 102 -2.41 -2.66 5.77
CA TRP A 102 -2.46 -2.19 7.16
C TRP A 102 -3.56 -2.83 8.01
N TRP A 103 -4.67 -3.26 7.39
CA TRP A 103 -5.78 -3.91 8.06
C TRP A 103 -5.38 -5.23 8.73
N ILE A 104 -4.28 -5.85 8.32
CA ILE A 104 -3.73 -7.09 8.91
C ILE A 104 -3.47 -6.97 10.41
N ALA A 105 -3.15 -5.77 10.92
CA ALA A 105 -2.89 -5.55 12.34
C ALA A 105 -4.14 -5.71 13.23
N ASN A 106 -5.33 -5.68 12.62
CA ASN A 106 -6.62 -5.81 13.31
C ASN A 106 -7.29 -7.17 13.08
N ASP A 107 -6.55 -8.14 12.51
CA ASP A 107 -7.08 -9.49 12.33
C ASP A 107 -7.46 -10.15 13.67
N PRO A 108 -8.54 -10.97 13.71
CA PRO A 108 -9.37 -11.42 12.60
C PRO A 108 -10.57 -10.50 12.28
N ARG A 109 -10.61 -9.29 12.85
CA ARG A 109 -11.72 -8.32 12.73
C ARG A 109 -11.21 -6.96 12.25
N PRO A 110 -10.68 -6.88 11.01
CA PRO A 110 -10.21 -5.61 10.48
C PRO A 110 -11.33 -4.58 10.35
N PRO A 111 -11.00 -3.29 10.29
CA PRO A 111 -11.98 -2.25 10.00
C PRO A 111 -12.68 -2.47 8.67
N ALA A 112 -13.96 -2.10 8.59
CA ALA A 112 -14.69 -2.14 7.32
C ALA A 112 -14.00 -1.25 6.26
N PRO A 113 -14.00 -1.65 4.98
CA PRO A 113 -14.71 -2.80 4.43
C PRO A 113 -13.92 -4.12 4.48
N TYR A 114 -12.66 -4.11 4.88
CA TYR A 114 -11.73 -5.25 4.78
C TYR A 114 -12.24 -6.49 5.51
N VAL A 115 -11.75 -7.66 5.09
CA VAL A 115 -12.12 -8.95 5.70
C VAL A 115 -10.92 -9.61 6.36
N GLY A 116 -11.17 -10.35 7.44
CA GLY A 116 -10.10 -10.94 8.23
C GLY A 116 -9.63 -12.31 7.76
N GLY A 117 -8.32 -12.57 7.92
CA GLY A 117 -7.69 -13.86 7.64
C GLY A 117 -6.29 -13.80 7.05
N SER A 118 -5.83 -12.64 6.58
CA SER A 118 -4.52 -12.45 5.95
C SER A 118 -3.37 -12.69 6.94
N LEU A 119 -3.53 -12.37 8.22
CA LEU A 119 -2.51 -12.61 9.26
C LEU A 119 -2.22 -14.10 9.43
N LYS A 120 -3.26 -14.94 9.43
CA LYS A 120 -3.10 -16.41 9.50
C LYS A 120 -2.36 -16.96 8.27
N THR A 121 -2.52 -16.32 7.12
CA THR A 121 -1.81 -16.68 5.89
C THR A 121 -0.34 -16.29 5.98
N LEU A 122 -0.04 -15.09 6.48
CA LEU A 122 1.34 -14.65 6.72
C LEU A 122 2.05 -15.56 7.75
N ASP A 123 1.37 -15.96 8.83
CA ASP A 123 1.90 -16.92 9.80
C ASP A 123 2.30 -18.26 9.15
N LYS A 124 1.53 -18.74 8.17
CA LYS A 124 1.86 -19.96 7.42
C LYS A 124 3.05 -19.73 6.50
N ALA A 125 3.10 -18.59 5.81
CA ALA A 125 4.21 -18.22 4.95
C ALA A 125 5.53 -18.21 5.72
N PHE A 126 5.56 -17.65 6.95
CA PHE A 126 6.73 -17.72 7.82
C PHE A 126 7.15 -19.15 8.18
N LYS A 127 6.20 -20.04 8.49
CA LYS A 127 6.52 -21.46 8.75
C LYS A 127 7.08 -22.18 7.53
N TRP A 128 6.57 -21.87 6.34
CA TRP A 128 7.10 -22.43 5.10
C TRP A 128 8.48 -21.87 4.79
N ALA A 129 8.68 -20.57 4.98
CA ALA A 129 9.98 -19.92 4.83
C ALA A 129 11.04 -20.57 5.73
N GLU A 130 10.72 -20.78 7.02
CA GLU A 130 11.61 -21.46 7.97
C GLU A 130 11.96 -22.88 7.50
N LYS A 131 10.95 -23.65 7.05
CA LYS A 131 11.13 -25.03 6.57
C LYS A 131 12.05 -25.11 5.35
N TYR A 132 11.99 -24.14 4.45
CA TYR A 132 12.73 -24.14 3.19
C TYR A 132 13.91 -23.16 3.18
N ASN A 133 14.33 -22.69 4.36
CA ASN A 133 15.46 -21.77 4.55
C ASN A 133 15.38 -20.50 3.68
N LEU A 134 14.21 -19.88 3.66
CA LEU A 134 13.95 -18.62 2.98
C LEU A 134 13.84 -17.47 3.98
N GLY A 135 14.40 -16.32 3.62
CA GLY A 135 14.12 -15.05 4.27
C GLY A 135 12.77 -14.48 3.85
N VAL A 136 12.12 -13.73 4.73
CA VAL A 136 10.86 -13.03 4.48
C VAL A 136 11.10 -11.53 4.67
N ILE A 137 10.83 -10.78 3.61
CA ILE A 137 10.68 -9.33 3.65
C ILE A 137 9.18 -9.05 3.81
N ILE A 138 8.78 -8.54 4.97
CA ILE A 138 7.41 -8.08 5.17
C ILE A 138 7.30 -6.69 4.56
N ASP A 139 6.43 -6.52 3.57
CA ASP A 139 6.24 -5.26 2.88
C ASP A 139 4.88 -4.64 3.23
N LEU A 140 4.88 -3.50 3.93
CA LEU A 140 3.66 -2.73 4.17
C LEU A 140 3.23 -2.02 2.87
N HIS A 141 2.49 -2.78 2.06
CA HIS A 141 2.16 -2.42 0.70
C HIS A 141 0.99 -1.43 0.58
N ALA A 142 0.11 -1.40 1.59
CA ALA A 142 -1.01 -0.48 1.67
C ALA A 142 -1.07 0.17 3.06
N ALA A 143 -0.92 1.49 3.12
CA ALA A 143 -1.01 2.28 4.35
C ALA A 143 -2.42 2.88 4.56
N PRO A 144 -2.82 3.20 5.81
CA PRO A 144 -4.08 3.88 6.09
C PRO A 144 -4.22 5.19 5.30
N GLY A 145 -5.29 5.33 4.51
CA GLY A 145 -5.51 6.50 3.66
C GLY A 145 -4.83 6.46 2.29
N SER A 146 -4.09 5.40 1.96
CA SER A 146 -3.38 5.21 0.68
C SER A 146 -2.20 6.18 0.48
N GLN A 147 -1.01 5.62 0.27
CA GLN A 147 0.23 6.37 0.01
C GLN A 147 0.45 6.68 -1.47
N ASN A 148 -0.37 6.12 -2.35
CA ASN A 148 -0.42 6.40 -3.78
C ASN A 148 -1.88 6.21 -4.27
N PRO A 149 -2.25 6.67 -5.47
CA PRO A 149 -3.63 6.62 -5.96
C PRO A 149 -4.01 5.25 -6.55
N PHE A 150 -3.10 4.28 -6.50
CA PHE A 150 -3.23 3.04 -7.24
C PHE A 150 -3.98 1.98 -6.44
N GLU A 151 -4.40 0.94 -7.13
CA GLU A 151 -5.18 -0.14 -6.58
C GLU A 151 -4.41 -1.06 -5.64
N HIS A 152 -3.09 -1.20 -5.84
CA HIS A 152 -2.24 -2.05 -5.02
C HIS A 152 -2.00 -1.46 -3.62
N SER A 153 -2.11 -0.14 -3.44
CA SER A 153 -2.18 0.49 -2.09
C SER A 153 -3.60 0.46 -1.50
N SER A 154 -4.55 -0.19 -2.19
CA SER A 154 -5.96 -0.27 -1.82
C SER A 154 -6.63 1.10 -1.68
N SER A 155 -6.26 2.06 -2.56
CA SER A 155 -6.94 3.34 -2.67
C SER A 155 -8.44 3.14 -2.90
N LYS A 156 -9.26 3.89 -2.17
CA LYS A 156 -10.73 3.77 -2.21
C LYS A 156 -11.31 4.30 -3.52
N ASP A 157 -10.70 5.34 -4.09
CA ASP A 157 -11.22 6.09 -5.24
C ASP A 157 -10.12 6.86 -6.01
N GLY A 158 -8.85 6.51 -5.80
CA GLY A 158 -7.71 7.25 -6.32
C GLY A 158 -7.23 8.37 -5.40
N SER A 159 -7.85 8.58 -4.22
CA SER A 159 -7.32 9.48 -3.21
C SER A 159 -5.99 8.96 -2.64
N GLN A 160 -5.19 9.93 -2.21
CA GLN A 160 -3.92 9.72 -1.54
C GLN A 160 -3.93 10.57 -0.26
N ASP A 161 -4.55 10.02 0.77
CA ASP A 161 -4.83 10.71 2.03
C ASP A 161 -3.76 10.41 3.09
N TRP A 162 -2.87 9.43 2.86
CA TRP A 162 -1.79 9.12 3.78
C TRP A 162 -0.86 10.32 4.00
N GLY A 163 -0.48 10.56 5.25
CA GLY A 163 0.46 11.63 5.61
C GLY A 163 -0.16 13.03 5.64
N THR A 164 -1.47 13.17 5.38
CA THR A 164 -2.22 14.43 5.55
C THR A 164 -2.58 14.72 7.01
N THR A 165 -2.55 13.69 7.87
CA THR A 165 -2.77 13.80 9.32
C THR A 165 -1.73 12.99 10.10
N ASP A 166 -1.34 13.50 11.27
CA ASP A 166 -0.45 12.76 12.20
C ASP A 166 -1.06 11.42 12.63
N THR A 167 -2.39 11.32 12.63
CA THR A 167 -3.10 10.09 12.99
C THR A 167 -2.81 8.98 11.99
N ASN A 168 -2.80 9.25 10.68
CA ASN A 168 -2.51 8.21 9.69
C ASN A 168 -1.05 7.74 9.78
N ILE A 169 -0.11 8.66 10.03
CA ILE A 169 1.30 8.33 10.24
C ILE A 169 1.44 7.42 11.47
N ALA A 170 0.87 7.83 12.61
CA ALA A 170 0.94 7.06 13.85
C ALA A 170 0.29 5.66 13.72
N GLN A 171 -0.84 5.55 13.04
CA GLN A 171 -1.47 4.26 12.74
C GLN A 171 -0.56 3.37 11.89
N THR A 172 0.12 3.94 10.90
CA THR A 172 1.06 3.19 10.05
C THR A 172 2.24 2.66 10.88
N VAL A 173 2.80 3.47 11.78
CA VAL A 173 3.87 3.04 12.70
C VAL A 173 3.39 1.92 13.63
N GLN A 174 2.15 1.96 14.10
CA GLN A 174 1.57 0.88 14.94
C GLN A 174 1.46 -0.45 14.18
N VAL A 175 1.17 -0.42 12.89
CA VAL A 175 1.15 -1.62 12.04
C VAL A 175 2.55 -2.21 11.90
N VAL A 176 3.56 -1.36 11.66
CA VAL A 176 4.97 -1.78 11.61
C VAL A 176 5.41 -2.39 12.93
N ASP A 177 5.11 -1.74 14.06
CA ASP A 177 5.43 -2.23 15.41
C ASP A 177 4.79 -3.62 15.65
N PHE A 178 3.52 -3.78 15.29
CA PHE A 178 2.81 -5.05 15.38
C PHE A 178 3.48 -6.16 14.56
N LEU A 179 3.79 -5.91 13.29
CA LEU A 179 4.41 -6.89 12.38
C LEU A 179 5.81 -7.26 12.86
N ALA A 180 6.64 -6.26 13.19
CA ALA A 180 7.99 -6.47 13.71
C ALA A 180 7.96 -7.28 15.02
N SER A 181 7.09 -6.92 15.96
CA SER A 181 6.96 -7.63 17.25
C SER A 181 6.54 -9.08 17.06
N ARG A 182 5.56 -9.33 16.16
CA ARG A 182 5.02 -10.67 15.92
C ARG A 182 6.07 -11.63 15.37
N TYR A 183 6.90 -11.17 14.44
CA TYR A 183 7.86 -12.03 13.73
C TYR A 183 9.30 -11.89 14.22
N ALA A 184 9.57 -11.07 15.24
CA ALA A 184 10.91 -10.81 15.77
C ALA A 184 11.71 -12.06 16.15
N LYS A 185 11.03 -13.14 16.56
CA LYS A 185 11.68 -14.41 16.94
C LYS A 185 11.79 -15.42 15.80
N SER A 186 11.25 -15.12 14.62
CA SER A 186 11.36 -16.00 13.47
C SER A 186 12.76 -15.82 12.85
N PRO A 187 13.53 -16.90 12.66
CA PRO A 187 14.82 -16.83 11.96
C PRO A 187 14.65 -16.47 10.48
N SER A 188 13.43 -16.57 9.95
CA SER A 188 13.10 -16.16 8.58
C SER A 188 12.75 -14.68 8.46
N LEU A 189 12.67 -13.89 9.54
CA LEU A 189 12.47 -12.44 9.39
C LEU A 189 13.75 -11.78 8.86
N LEU A 190 13.79 -11.53 7.54
CA LEU A 190 14.92 -10.91 6.86
C LEU A 190 14.85 -9.39 6.94
N ALA A 191 13.68 -8.83 6.64
CA ALA A 191 13.49 -7.39 6.61
C ALA A 191 12.03 -6.98 6.85
N VAL A 192 11.86 -5.71 7.24
CA VAL A 192 10.57 -5.03 7.23
C VAL A 192 10.69 -3.80 6.34
N GLU A 193 9.93 -3.78 5.26
CA GLU A 193 9.75 -2.62 4.41
C GLU A 193 8.62 -1.77 4.95
N LEU A 194 8.97 -0.51 5.28
CA LEU A 194 8.08 0.38 6.01
C LEU A 194 6.91 0.85 5.15
N MET A 195 7.08 0.99 3.84
CA MET A 195 6.04 1.44 2.93
C MET A 195 6.44 1.20 1.48
N ASN A 196 5.57 0.53 0.73
CA ASN A 196 5.72 0.40 -0.72
C ASN A 196 5.34 1.70 -1.45
N GLU A 197 6.20 2.18 -2.34
CA GLU A 197 5.89 3.14 -3.40
C GLU A 197 5.02 4.37 -2.99
N PRO A 198 5.43 5.17 -2.00
CA PRO A 198 4.77 6.45 -1.74
C PRO A 198 4.89 7.37 -2.96
N LEU A 199 3.80 8.01 -3.41
CA LEU A 199 3.84 8.84 -4.64
C LEU A 199 4.07 10.33 -4.32
N ALA A 200 5.05 10.96 -4.99
CA ALA A 200 5.24 12.41 -4.95
C ALA A 200 4.32 13.13 -5.97
N PRO A 201 3.89 14.38 -5.71
CA PRO A 201 4.13 15.16 -4.49
C PRO A 201 3.08 14.90 -3.39
N GLY A 202 2.11 14.00 -3.60
CA GLY A 202 1.01 13.78 -2.65
C GLY A 202 1.51 13.34 -1.26
N VAL A 203 2.50 12.46 -1.21
CA VAL A 203 3.24 12.16 0.02
C VAL A 203 4.35 13.19 0.15
N SER A 204 4.26 14.04 1.17
CA SER A 204 5.30 15.03 1.46
C SER A 204 6.60 14.34 1.92
N LEU A 205 7.75 14.91 1.53
CA LEU A 205 9.05 14.39 1.94
C LEU A 205 9.24 14.46 3.47
N GLU A 206 8.76 15.52 4.10
CA GLU A 206 8.90 15.73 5.55
C GLU A 206 8.05 14.74 6.36
N SER A 207 6.80 14.53 5.97
CA SER A 207 5.93 13.51 6.59
C SER A 207 6.53 12.11 6.44
N LEU A 208 7.08 11.80 5.26
CA LEU A 208 7.68 10.49 4.99
C LEU A 208 9.00 10.27 5.74
N LYS A 209 9.87 11.27 5.84
CA LYS A 209 11.09 11.20 6.68
C LYS A 209 10.76 11.01 8.15
N THR A 210 9.72 11.67 8.65
CA THR A 210 9.22 11.49 10.02
C THR A 210 8.74 10.06 10.23
N TYR A 211 7.87 9.58 9.33
CA TYR A 211 7.39 8.20 9.34
C TYR A 211 8.53 7.17 9.30
N TYR A 212 9.51 7.32 8.41
CA TYR A 212 10.63 6.38 8.30
C TYR A 212 11.51 6.32 9.55
N ARG A 213 11.70 7.45 10.25
CA ARG A 213 12.38 7.44 11.56
C ARG A 213 11.57 6.67 12.60
N ASP A 214 10.28 6.93 12.68
CA ASP A 214 9.42 6.30 13.68
C ASP A 214 9.20 4.81 13.40
N GLY A 215 9.02 4.43 12.13
CA GLY A 215 8.95 3.05 11.68
C GLY A 215 10.24 2.28 11.91
N TYR A 216 11.41 2.90 11.63
CA TYR A 216 12.71 2.33 11.97
C TYR A 216 12.82 2.03 13.47
N ASN A 217 12.47 3.02 14.31
CA ASN A 217 12.48 2.85 15.75
C ASN A 217 11.51 1.76 16.21
N ALA A 218 10.34 1.64 15.57
CA ALA A 218 9.39 0.56 15.84
C ALA A 218 9.98 -0.83 15.55
N VAL A 219 10.65 -1.01 14.41
CA VAL A 219 11.34 -2.28 14.11
C VAL A 219 12.46 -2.55 15.12
N ARG A 220 13.28 -1.55 15.44
CA ARG A 220 14.43 -1.68 16.35
C ARG A 220 14.06 -1.97 17.80
N LYS A 221 12.82 -1.71 18.23
CA LYS A 221 12.31 -2.18 19.53
C LYS A 221 12.29 -3.70 19.64
N HIS A 222 12.11 -4.40 18.51
CA HIS A 222 11.87 -5.84 18.51
C HIS A 222 12.99 -6.63 17.80
N SER A 223 13.73 -6.01 16.88
CA SER A 223 14.83 -6.67 16.16
C SER A 223 16.01 -5.74 15.87
N SER A 224 17.20 -6.13 16.33
CA SER A 224 18.48 -5.52 15.96
C SER A 224 18.98 -5.95 14.58
N ASP A 225 18.51 -7.10 14.10
CA ASP A 225 19.14 -7.82 12.99
C ASP A 225 18.38 -7.64 11.67
N ALA A 226 17.05 -7.51 11.72
CA ALA A 226 16.23 -7.33 10.53
C ALA A 226 16.60 -6.03 9.80
N TYR A 227 16.73 -6.10 8.48
CA TYR A 227 16.87 -4.90 7.67
C TYR A 227 15.59 -4.06 7.71
N VAL A 228 15.74 -2.73 7.66
CA VAL A 228 14.61 -1.79 7.58
C VAL A 228 14.63 -1.14 6.22
N ILE A 229 13.66 -1.49 5.38
CA ILE A 229 13.62 -1.04 3.99
C ILE A 229 12.73 0.21 3.87
N MET A 230 13.21 1.20 3.13
CA MET A 230 12.57 2.50 2.89
C MET A 230 12.45 2.72 1.39
N SER A 231 11.25 2.65 0.83
CA SER A 231 11.00 2.94 -0.59
C SER A 231 11.29 4.40 -0.90
N ASN A 232 11.99 4.65 -2.00
CA ASN A 232 11.99 5.96 -2.64
C ASN A 232 10.55 6.34 -3.05
N ARG A 233 10.28 7.65 -3.12
CA ARG A 233 8.98 8.09 -3.66
C ARG A 233 8.92 7.90 -5.16
N LEU A 234 7.82 7.34 -5.64
CA LEU A 234 7.49 7.36 -7.05
C LEU A 234 7.40 8.82 -7.55
N SER A 235 7.83 9.05 -8.78
CA SER A 235 7.81 10.36 -9.45
C SER A 235 8.61 11.48 -8.73
N SER A 236 9.46 11.16 -7.74
CA SER A 236 10.38 12.15 -7.19
C SER A 236 11.46 12.53 -8.21
N PRO A 237 11.81 13.82 -8.37
CA PRO A 237 12.93 14.23 -9.20
C PRO A 237 14.29 13.98 -8.54
N ASP A 238 14.33 13.68 -7.24
CA ASP A 238 15.57 13.43 -6.48
C ASP A 238 15.57 11.99 -5.95
N PRO A 239 16.27 11.05 -6.60
CA PRO A 239 16.37 9.66 -6.12
C PRO A 239 17.23 9.53 -4.86
N THR A 240 17.90 10.61 -4.41
CA THR A 240 18.80 10.59 -3.25
C THR A 240 18.17 11.10 -1.96
N GLU A 241 16.88 11.48 -2.00
CA GLU A 241 16.18 12.20 -0.94
C GLU A 241 16.18 11.49 0.44
N PHE A 242 16.41 10.16 0.46
CA PHE A 242 16.52 9.34 1.66
C PHE A 242 17.92 8.85 2.02
N LEU A 243 18.94 9.02 1.16
CA LEU A 243 20.30 8.51 1.44
C LEU A 243 20.88 9.09 2.74
N GLY A 244 20.68 10.38 2.98
CA GLY A 244 21.14 11.04 4.20
C GLY A 244 20.41 10.56 5.45
N LEU A 245 19.14 10.17 5.34
CA LEU A 245 18.38 9.60 6.45
C LEU A 245 18.82 8.17 6.74
N ALA A 246 18.79 7.30 5.72
CA ALA A 246 19.11 5.89 5.87
C ALA A 246 20.59 5.67 6.26
N GLY A 247 21.51 6.51 5.79
CA GLY A 247 22.91 6.48 6.21
C GLY A 247 23.14 6.75 7.70
N GLY A 248 22.19 7.43 8.37
CA GLY A 248 22.21 7.63 9.82
C GLY A 248 21.55 6.52 10.64
N LEU A 249 21.00 5.49 9.99
CA LEU A 249 20.16 4.46 10.61
C LEU A 249 20.71 3.06 10.26
N PRO A 250 21.53 2.44 11.12
CA PRO A 250 22.16 1.15 10.84
C PRO A 250 21.18 0.05 10.44
N GLY A 251 21.52 -0.72 9.41
CA GLY A 251 20.68 -1.76 8.84
C GLY A 251 19.50 -1.24 8.01
N SER A 252 19.49 0.05 7.65
CA SER A 252 18.52 0.58 6.69
C SER A 252 18.92 0.29 5.25
N VAL A 253 17.91 0.15 4.40
CA VAL A 253 18.02 -0.18 2.99
C VAL A 253 17.11 0.76 2.20
N ILE A 254 17.58 1.28 1.07
CA ILE A 254 16.74 2.04 0.14
C ILE A 254 16.16 1.08 -0.90
N ASP A 255 14.85 1.13 -1.08
CA ASP A 255 14.17 0.41 -2.14
C ASP A 255 13.87 1.30 -3.34
N VAL A 256 14.13 0.75 -4.53
CA VAL A 256 13.91 1.37 -5.83
C VAL A 256 13.25 0.37 -6.77
N HIS A 257 12.25 0.82 -7.51
CA HIS A 257 11.55 0.00 -8.49
C HIS A 257 11.83 0.50 -9.91
N TYR A 258 12.13 -0.43 -10.82
CA TYR A 258 12.42 -0.12 -12.22
C TYR A 258 11.58 -1.00 -13.16
N TYR A 259 10.78 -0.36 -14.02
CA TYR A 259 9.87 -1.04 -14.94
C TYR A 259 9.99 -0.49 -16.36
N ALA A 260 10.41 -1.33 -17.30
CA ALA A 260 10.41 -1.03 -18.73
C ALA A 260 9.02 -1.28 -19.38
N LEU A 261 7.96 -0.75 -18.74
CA LEU A 261 6.57 -1.02 -19.15
C LEU A 261 5.66 0.21 -19.00
N PHE A 262 5.80 0.99 -17.93
CA PHE A 262 4.84 2.05 -17.59
C PHE A 262 5.14 3.41 -18.26
N ASN A 263 5.96 3.41 -19.30
CA ASN A 263 6.24 4.58 -20.12
C ASN A 263 6.09 4.22 -21.60
N ASN A 264 5.31 5.03 -22.31
CA ASN A 264 4.94 4.86 -23.72
C ASN A 264 6.16 4.77 -24.65
N MET A 265 7.33 5.25 -24.22
CA MET A 265 8.56 5.06 -24.99
C MET A 265 8.88 3.57 -25.21
N PHE A 266 8.62 2.73 -24.22
CA PHE A 266 8.91 1.29 -24.26
C PHE A 266 8.02 0.53 -25.25
N ASP A 267 6.81 1.04 -25.56
CA ASP A 267 5.90 0.45 -26.55
C ASP A 267 6.53 0.39 -27.96
N THR A 268 7.49 1.28 -28.23
CA THR A 268 8.15 1.40 -29.53
C THR A 268 9.56 0.81 -29.53
N PHE A 269 10.07 0.38 -28.38
CA PHE A 269 11.43 -0.15 -28.26
C PHE A 269 11.48 -1.58 -28.80
N THR A 270 12.49 -1.85 -29.61
CA THR A 270 12.93 -3.22 -29.91
C THR A 270 13.42 -3.92 -28.63
N VAL A 271 13.52 -5.25 -28.67
CA VAL A 271 14.12 -6.03 -27.58
C VAL A 271 15.52 -5.51 -27.21
N GLN A 272 16.35 -5.20 -28.21
CA GLN A 272 17.69 -4.68 -27.96
C GLN A 272 17.67 -3.30 -27.30
N GLN A 273 16.80 -2.39 -27.74
CA GLN A 273 16.66 -1.07 -27.13
C GLN A 273 16.20 -1.15 -25.66
N ASN A 274 15.33 -2.10 -25.32
CA ASN A 274 14.96 -2.36 -23.92
C ASN A 274 16.15 -2.86 -23.11
N ILE A 275 16.93 -3.81 -23.64
CA ILE A 275 18.15 -4.30 -22.97
C ILE A 275 19.16 -3.18 -22.78
N ASP A 276 19.37 -2.35 -23.80
CA ASP A 276 20.31 -1.23 -23.75
C ASP A 276 19.85 -0.20 -22.71
N PHE A 277 18.56 0.14 -22.67
CA PHE A 277 18.00 1.06 -21.68
C PHE A 277 18.21 0.58 -20.25
N ILE A 278 18.03 -0.71 -19.97
CA ILE A 278 18.31 -1.28 -18.64
C ILE A 278 19.81 -1.13 -18.31
N LYS A 279 20.69 -1.48 -19.26
CA LYS A 279 22.14 -1.42 -19.07
C LYS A 279 22.69 0.00 -18.93
N THR A 280 22.02 1.00 -19.50
CA THR A 280 22.47 2.39 -19.44
C THR A 280 21.71 3.18 -18.38
N ASN A 281 20.39 3.31 -18.54
CA ASN A 281 19.58 4.23 -17.75
C ASN A 281 19.34 3.67 -16.34
N TYR A 282 18.78 2.47 -16.22
CA TYR A 282 18.54 1.88 -14.89
C TYR A 282 19.83 1.58 -14.15
N SER A 283 20.88 1.12 -14.84
CA SER A 283 22.19 0.94 -14.20
C SER A 283 22.77 2.27 -13.69
N SER A 284 22.59 3.37 -14.44
CA SER A 284 23.02 4.71 -14.01
C SER A 284 22.20 5.18 -12.79
N ASP A 285 20.88 5.07 -12.85
CA ASP A 285 19.99 5.46 -11.75
C ASP A 285 20.31 4.67 -10.47
N LEU A 286 20.52 3.36 -10.60
CA LEU A 286 20.88 2.49 -9.48
C LEU A 286 22.23 2.88 -8.86
N SER A 287 23.19 3.33 -9.67
CA SER A 287 24.51 3.78 -9.19
C SER A 287 24.43 5.08 -8.36
N ILE A 288 23.40 5.92 -8.57
CA ILE A 288 23.21 7.17 -7.82
C ILE A 288 22.83 6.88 -6.36
N VAL A 289 22.02 5.84 -6.15
CA VAL A 289 21.53 5.42 -4.83
C VAL A 289 22.45 4.39 -4.16
N THR A 290 23.25 3.65 -4.92
CA THR A 290 24.20 2.67 -4.41
C THR A 290 25.58 3.29 -4.22
N ARG A 291 25.82 3.89 -3.05
CA ARG A 291 27.08 4.59 -2.74
C ARG A 291 28.00 3.76 -1.87
N GLU A 292 29.30 3.92 -2.06
CA GLU A 292 30.32 3.38 -1.15
C GLU A 292 30.09 3.97 0.26
N ASN A 293 30.04 3.11 1.28
CA ASN A 293 29.68 3.48 2.66
C ASN A 293 28.28 4.10 2.84
N GLY A 294 27.40 3.96 1.85
CA GLY A 294 25.99 4.34 1.93
C GLY A 294 25.13 3.23 2.54
N PRO A 295 23.81 3.49 2.71
CA PRO A 295 22.85 2.42 3.00
C PRO A 295 22.86 1.38 1.87
N LEU A 296 22.41 0.16 2.19
CA LEU A 296 22.21 -0.86 1.16
C LEU A 296 21.09 -0.43 0.20
N THR A 297 21.12 -0.97 -1.01
CA THR A 297 20.03 -0.81 -1.99
C THR A 297 19.34 -2.14 -2.22
N PHE A 298 18.01 -2.12 -2.24
CA PHE A 298 17.15 -3.21 -2.66
C PHE A 298 16.44 -2.78 -3.96
N VAL A 299 16.32 -3.71 -4.90
CA VAL A 299 15.53 -3.51 -6.13
C VAL A 299 14.30 -4.39 -6.01
N GLY A 300 13.18 -3.78 -5.59
CA GLY A 300 11.92 -4.44 -5.27
C GLY A 300 11.04 -4.85 -6.45
#